data_AF-A0AAV8XZ23-F1
#
_entry.id   AF-A0AAV8XZ23-F1
#
_cell.length_a   1.000
_cell.length_b   1.000
_cell.length_c   1.000
_cell.angle_alpha   90.00
_cell.angle_beta   90.00
_cell.angle_gamma   90.00
#
_symmetry.space_group_name_H-M   'P 1'
#
loop_
_entity.id
_entity.type
_entity.pdbx_description
1 polymer ?
#
loop_
_entity_poly.entity_id
_entity_poly.type
_entity_poly.pdbx_seq_one_letter_code
_entity_poly.pdbx_strand_id
1 'polypeptide(L)'
;MLSYSIFKTVIKESKPFVRYKNPPGHWSVVRKKVQPVDKALDHFDDFYQQVFRKKWLSIRKALLGKQKYVAVINNYGDSEKSMTKLEASGGVKYENSV
;
A
#
# COMPACT_ATOMS: atom_id res chain seq x y z
N MET A 1 -18.44 -10.74 -26.17
CA MET A 1 -17.78 -9.50 -25.68
C MET A 1 -18.87 -8.59 -25.12
N LEU A 2 -18.94 -8.38 -23.80
CA LEU A 2 -19.92 -7.46 -23.22
C LEU A 2 -19.55 -6.03 -23.63
N SER A 3 -20.50 -5.31 -24.22
CA SER A 3 -20.33 -3.97 -24.78
C SER A 3 -19.91 -2.97 -23.69
N TYR A 4 -18.80 -2.27 -23.92
CA TYR A 4 -18.23 -1.24 -23.04
C TYR A 4 -19.25 -0.14 -22.70
N SER A 5 -20.23 0.09 -23.58
CA SER A 5 -21.30 1.07 -23.38
C SER A 5 -22.22 0.69 -22.22
N ILE A 6 -22.53 -0.60 -22.04
CA ILE A 6 -23.41 -1.11 -20.97
C ILE A 6 -22.72 -0.94 -19.61
N PHE A 7 -21.43 -1.26 -19.53
CA PHE A 7 -20.65 -1.06 -18.31
C PHE A 7 -20.58 0.42 -17.91
N LYS A 8 -20.46 1.33 -18.88
CA LYS A 8 -20.36 2.77 -18.63
C LYS A 8 -21.67 3.36 -18.08
N THR A 9 -22.83 2.89 -18.54
CA THR A 9 -24.14 3.32 -18.01
C THR A 9 -24.37 2.83 -16.58
N VAL A 10 -24.06 1.56 -16.30
CA VAL A 10 -24.24 0.98 -14.94
C VAL A 10 -23.40 1.72 -13.89
N ILE A 11 -22.14 2.05 -14.23
CA ILE A 11 -21.25 2.81 -13.32
C ILE A 11 -21.76 4.25 -13.09
N LYS A 12 -22.42 4.85 -14.09
CA LYS A 12 -22.96 6.22 -14.02
C LYS A 12 -24.18 6.31 -13.09
N GLU A 13 -24.93 5.22 -12.91
CA GLU A 13 -26.13 5.15 -12.07
C GLU A 13 -25.81 4.78 -10.62
N SER A 14 -24.69 4.09 -10.35
CA SER A 14 -24.26 3.84 -8.99
C SER A 14 -23.65 5.11 -8.37
N LYS A 15 -24.42 5.84 -7.55
CA LYS A 15 -23.86 6.88 -6.69
C LYS A 15 -22.78 6.25 -5.80
N PRO A 16 -21.53 6.75 -5.79
CA PRO A 16 -20.52 6.19 -4.92
C PRO A 16 -20.99 6.34 -3.46
N PHE A 17 -20.84 5.28 -2.66
CA PHE A 17 -21.08 5.37 -1.23
C PHE A 17 -20.03 6.31 -0.62
N VAL A 18 -20.43 7.56 -0.36
CA VAL A 18 -19.56 8.55 0.26
C VAL A 18 -19.73 8.46 1.77
N ARG A 19 -18.70 7.98 2.47
CA ARG A 19 -18.66 8.06 3.93
C ARG A 19 -18.34 9.50 4.34
N TYR A 20 -19.31 10.20 4.90
CA TYR A 20 -19.09 11.53 5.46
C TYR A 20 -18.24 11.45 6.75
N LYS A 21 -17.28 12.37 6.89
CA LYS A 21 -16.51 12.50 8.12
C LYS A 21 -17.37 13.23 9.17
N ASN A 22 -17.27 12.80 10.42
CA ASN A 22 -17.96 13.46 11.52
C ASN A 22 -17.42 14.88 11.71
N PRO A 23 -18.28 15.84 12.12
CA PRO A 23 -17.86 17.22 12.34
C PRO A 23 -16.82 17.31 13.47
N PRO A 24 -15.99 18.37 13.51
CA PRO A 24 -14.91 18.51 14.48
C PRO A 24 -15.35 18.46 15.95
N GLY A 25 -16.58 18.91 16.25
CA GLY A 25 -17.17 18.87 17.59
C GLY A 25 -17.84 17.54 17.96
N HIS A 26 -17.86 16.55 17.06
CA HIS A 26 -18.44 15.25 17.36
C HIS A 26 -17.58 14.51 18.39
N TRP A 27 -18.21 13.87 19.39
CA TRP A 27 -17.53 13.21 20.49
C TRP A 27 -16.45 12.22 20.04
N SER A 28 -16.65 11.53 18.91
CA SER A 28 -15.67 10.56 18.38
C SER A 28 -14.43 11.20 17.75
N VAL A 29 -14.48 12.48 17.40
CA VAL A 29 -13.33 13.26 16.92
C VAL A 29 -12.60 13.89 18.10
N VAL A 30 -13.33 14.54 19.01
CA VAL A 30 -12.77 15.22 20.18
C VAL A 30 -12.07 14.24 21.12
N ARG A 31 -12.66 13.05 21.34
CA ARG A 31 -12.07 12.02 22.21
C ARG A 31 -11.05 11.13 21.50
N LYS A 32 -10.74 11.38 20.22
CA LYS A 32 -9.77 10.57 19.49
C LYS A 32 -8.37 10.81 20.06
N LYS A 33 -7.80 9.78 20.69
CA LYS A 33 -6.43 9.83 21.20
C LYS A 33 -5.45 9.89 20.02
N VAL A 34 -4.60 10.91 20.01
CA VAL A 34 -3.48 11.02 19.06
C VAL A 34 -2.39 10.05 19.49
N GLN A 35 -2.07 9.09 18.62
CA GLN A 35 -0.99 8.15 18.85
C GLN A 35 0.34 8.68 18.28
N PRO A 36 1.50 8.21 18.77
CA PRO A 36 2.79 8.56 18.18
C PRO A 36 2.87 8.28 16.67
N VAL A 37 2.18 7.23 16.21
CA VAL A 37 2.08 6.87 14.79
C VAL A 37 1.39 7.96 13.98
N ASP A 38 0.34 8.60 14.52
CA ASP A 38 -0.35 9.70 13.83
C ASP A 38 0.62 10.87 13.60
N LYS A 39 1.40 11.25 14.64
CA LYS A 39 2.42 12.31 14.53
C LYS A 39 3.53 11.97 13.54
N ALA A 40 3.96 10.70 13.50
CA ALA A 40 4.95 10.24 12.54
C ALA A 40 4.42 10.33 11.10
N LEU A 41 3.15 9.99 10.88
CA LEU A 41 2.51 10.13 9.58
C LEU A 41 2.38 11.58 9.15
N ASP A 42 2.03 12.49 10.07
CA ASP A 42 1.98 13.93 9.78
C ASP A 42 3.36 14.45 9.34
N HIS A 43 4.43 14.06 10.06
CA HIS A 43 5.80 14.43 9.68
C HIS A 43 6.23 13.83 8.32
N PHE A 44 5.83 12.59 8.03
CA PHE A 44 6.10 11.98 6.73
C PHE A 44 5.35 12.69 5.60
N ASP A 45 4.10 13.09 5.83
CA ASP A 45 3.32 13.85 4.88
C ASP A 45 3.99 15.22 4.62
N ASP A 46 4.47 15.93 5.63
CA ASP A 46 5.16 17.21 5.43
C ASP A 46 6.47 17.10 4.64
N PHE A 47 7.31 16.11 4.97
CA PHE A 47 8.64 15.97 4.38
C PHE A 47 8.61 15.25 3.01
N TYR A 48 8.04 14.04 2.97
CA TYR A 48 8.12 13.19 1.79
C TYR A 48 7.15 13.62 0.68
N GLN A 49 6.08 14.35 1.00
CA GLN A 49 5.22 14.93 -0.03
C GLN A 49 5.98 15.97 -0.87
N GLN A 50 6.88 16.74 -0.28
CA GLN A 50 7.69 17.73 -1.03
C GLN A 50 8.66 17.03 -1.98
N VAL A 51 9.28 15.93 -1.54
CA VAL A 51 10.26 15.15 -2.32
C VAL A 51 9.60 14.37 -3.44
N PHE A 52 8.56 13.58 -3.14
CA PHE A 52 7.96 12.65 -4.10
C PHE A 52 6.72 13.21 -4.80
N ARG A 53 6.22 14.38 -4.37
CA ARG A 53 5.09 15.11 -4.98
C ARG A 53 3.91 14.18 -5.22
N LYS A 54 3.49 14.04 -6.48
CA LYS A 54 2.36 13.20 -6.90
C LYS A 54 2.56 11.70 -6.59
N LYS A 55 3.81 11.23 -6.51
CA LYS A 55 4.12 9.82 -6.19
C LYS A 55 4.01 9.51 -4.69
N TRP A 56 4.00 10.54 -3.83
CA TRP A 56 3.91 10.33 -2.39
C TRP A 56 2.68 9.53 -2.00
N LEU A 57 1.53 9.80 -2.60
CA LEU A 57 0.29 9.10 -2.25
C LEU A 57 0.36 7.59 -2.51
N SER A 58 1.04 7.15 -3.57
CA SER A 58 1.23 5.70 -3.83
C SER A 58 2.24 5.09 -2.86
N ILE A 59 3.31 5.82 -2.51
CA ILE A 59 4.30 5.39 -1.53
C ILE A 59 3.67 5.27 -0.13
N ARG A 60 2.93 6.28 0.31
CA ARG A 60 2.21 6.29 1.58
C ARG A 60 1.22 5.12 1.70
N LYS A 61 0.50 4.82 0.61
CA LYS A 61 -0.36 3.63 0.54
C LYS A 61 0.42 2.33 0.68
N ALA A 62 1.60 2.23 0.06
CA ALA A 62 2.46 1.06 0.17
C ALA A 62 3.05 0.90 1.59
N LEU A 63 3.42 2.00 2.26
CA LEU A 63 3.90 2.00 3.64
C LEU A 63 2.84 1.49 4.63
N LEU A 64 1.58 1.90 4.44
CA LEU A 64 0.45 1.45 5.26
C LEU A 64 -0.12 0.09 4.84
N GLY A 65 0.36 -0.46 3.72
CA GLY A 65 -0.08 -1.74 3.18
C GLY A 65 0.71 -2.93 3.71
N LYS A 66 0.38 -4.12 3.18
CA LYS A 66 1.14 -5.34 3.46
C LYS A 66 2.53 -5.24 2.83
N GLN A 67 3.57 -5.35 3.66
CA GLN A 67 4.96 -5.32 3.19
C GLN A 67 5.31 -6.59 2.41
N LYS A 68 6.06 -6.41 1.33
CA LYS A 68 6.66 -7.51 0.56
C LYS A 68 8.03 -7.83 1.16
N TYR A 69 8.32 -9.11 1.31
CA TYR A 69 9.59 -9.60 1.86
C TYR A 69 10.42 -10.23 0.76
N VAL A 70 11.74 -10.12 0.90
CA VAL A 70 12.73 -10.75 0.03
C VAL A 70 13.65 -11.58 0.90
N ALA A 71 13.91 -12.82 0.51
CA ALA A 71 14.87 -13.68 1.18
C ALA A 71 16.27 -13.40 0.61
N VAL A 72 17.23 -13.13 1.49
CA VAL A 72 18.65 -13.03 1.12
C VAL A 72 19.28 -14.40 1.34
N ILE A 73 19.86 -14.98 0.29
CA ILE A 73 20.50 -16.29 0.36
C ILE A 73 21.83 -16.15 1.09
N ASN A 74 22.06 -17.03 2.07
CA ASN A 74 23.34 -17.11 2.75
C ASN A 74 24.35 -17.88 1.89
N ASN A 75 25.37 -17.17 1.40
CA ASN A 75 26.42 -17.74 0.54
C ASN A 75 27.45 -18.57 1.31
N TYR A 76 27.49 -18.48 2.65
CA TYR A 76 28.40 -19.29 3.47
C TYR A 76 27.82 -20.66 3.85
N GLY A 77 26.61 -20.97 3.39
CA GLY A 77 25.99 -22.28 3.54
C GLY A 77 25.71 -22.93 2.19
N ASP A 78 24.79 -23.89 2.18
CA ASP A 78 24.32 -24.55 0.96
C ASP A 78 23.30 -23.65 0.23
N SER A 79 23.81 -22.77 -0.63
CA SER A 79 23.04 -21.78 -1.36
C SER A 79 22.09 -22.41 -2.38
N GLU A 80 22.52 -23.47 -3.07
CA GLU A 80 21.72 -24.15 -4.08
C GLU A 80 20.50 -24.83 -3.46
N LYS A 81 20.70 -25.60 -2.39
CA LYS A 81 19.60 -26.23 -1.66
C LYS A 81 18.63 -25.21 -1.07
N SER A 82 19.15 -24.07 -0.61
CA SER A 82 18.32 -22.98 -0.07
C SER A 82 17.49 -22.32 -1.18
N MET A 83 18.08 -22.10 -2.35
CA MET A 83 17.40 -21.56 -3.52
C MET A 83 16.28 -22.49 -4.00
N THR A 84 16.57 -23.78 -4.20
CA THR A 84 15.59 -24.77 -4.64
C THR A 84 14.40 -24.88 -3.70
N LYS A 85 14.64 -24.80 -2.37
CA LYS A 85 13.56 -24.78 -1.37
C LYS A 85 12.70 -23.52 -1.49
N LEU A 86 13.31 -22.36 -1.66
CA LEU A 86 12.59 -21.10 -1.83
C LEU A 86 11.75 -21.13 -3.11
N GLU A 87 12.30 -21.59 -4.21
CA GLU A 87 11.59 -21.76 -5.49
C GLU A 87 10.41 -22.74 -5.37
N ALA A 88 10.63 -23.89 -4.71
CA ALA A 88 9.55 -24.87 -4.46
C ALA A 88 8.43 -24.30 -3.59
N SER A 89 8.71 -23.33 -2.72
CA SER A 89 7.72 -22.61 -1.91
C SER A 89 7.02 -21.46 -2.64
N GLY A 90 7.33 -21.25 -3.93
CA GLY A 90 6.78 -20.17 -4.76
C GLY A 90 7.60 -18.88 -4.72
N GLY A 91 8.80 -18.92 -4.17
CA GLY A 91 9.78 -17.84 -4.27
C GLY A 91 10.21 -17.64 -5.73
N VAL A 92 10.32 -16.39 -6.15
CA VAL A 92 10.79 -16.05 -7.50
C VAL A 92 12.10 -15.27 -7.35
N LYS A 93 13.13 -15.72 -8.07
CA LYS A 93 14.40 -15.00 -8.14
C LYS A 93 14.17 -13.63 -8.79
N TYR A 94 14.63 -12.58 -8.14
CA TYR A 94 14.53 -11.23 -8.69
C TYR A 94 15.67 -11.01 -9.70
N GLU A 95 15.36 -11.13 -10.99
CA GLU A 95 16.27 -10.74 -12.08
C GLU A 95 15.81 -9.38 -12.63
N ASN A 96 16.75 -8.42 -12.67
CA ASN A 96 16.50 -7.10 -13.21
C ASN A 96 16.19 -7.23 -14.70
N SER A 97 14.90 -7.19 -15.06
CA SER A 97 14.49 -6.97 -16.45
C SER A 97 14.82 -5.51 -16.81
N VAL A 98 15.97 -5.31 -17.42
CA VAL A 98 16.31 -4.07 -18.15
C VAL A 98 15.57 -4.09 -19.48
#